data_AF-A0A4Y7R835-F1
#
_entry.id   AF-A0A4Y7R835-F1
#
_cell.length_a   1.000
_cell.length_b   1.000
_cell.length_c   1.000
_cell.angle_alpha   90.00
_cell.angle_beta   90.00
_cell.angle_gamma   90.00
#
_symmetry.space_group_name_H-M   'P 1'
#
loop_
_entity.id
_entity.type
_entity.pdbx_description
1 polymer ?
#
loop_
_entity_poly.entity_id
_entity_poly.type
_entity_poly.pdbx_seq_one_letter_code
_entity_poly.pdbx_strand_id
1 'polypeptide(L)'
;MIENGLYIVSESYFDKFKKLGCSFKDSKGENRPVFCCLKDLKFDGLYWAIPLSEITEEKIENGTIDRVKKYMNYKENSLGWAYYHIAKTNKPAIYNISSVLPITDHYIERKWILNQKHFVIPYTSAIKIIRRKFKRILSEENRFPNKFEQHITLIKNILINELREINITQKDIATTKEVL
;
A
#
# COMPACT_ATOMS: atom_id res chain seq x y z
N MET A 1 -10.56 3.23 5.61
CA MET A 1 -10.40 2.09 4.67
C MET A 1 -10.76 0.79 5.39
N ILE A 2 -10.95 -0.34 4.68
CA ILE A 2 -11.14 -1.66 5.29
C ILE A 2 -10.05 -2.64 4.82
N GLU A 3 -9.58 -3.49 5.73
CA GLU A 3 -8.60 -4.51 5.39
C GLU A 3 -9.11 -5.44 4.30
N ASN A 4 -8.18 -5.86 3.44
CA ASN A 4 -8.40 -6.63 2.23
C ASN A 4 -9.21 -5.94 1.13
N GLY A 5 -9.66 -4.70 1.32
CA GLY A 5 -10.30 -3.89 0.29
C GLY A 5 -9.32 -3.44 -0.81
N LEU A 6 -9.83 -3.28 -2.02
CA LEU A 6 -9.09 -2.69 -3.13
C LEU A 6 -9.51 -1.22 -3.36
N TYR A 7 -8.52 -0.38 -3.62
CA TYR A 7 -8.70 1.07 -3.73
C TYR A 7 -7.89 1.64 -4.88
N ILE A 8 -8.31 2.81 -5.36
CA ILE A 8 -7.50 3.68 -6.20
C ILE A 8 -7.00 4.84 -5.33
N VAL A 9 -5.70 5.10 -5.41
CA VAL A 9 -5.02 6.20 -4.71
C VAL A 9 -5.10 7.45 -5.58
N SER A 10 -5.36 8.60 -4.96
CA SER A 10 -5.42 9.89 -5.68
C SER A 10 -4.07 10.27 -6.26
N GLU A 11 -4.09 11.01 -7.38
CA GLU A 11 -2.85 11.53 -7.97
C GLU A 11 -2.14 12.52 -7.04
N SER A 12 -2.92 13.27 -6.23
CA SER A 12 -2.40 14.22 -5.25
C SER A 12 -1.43 13.59 -4.24
N TYR A 13 -1.61 12.31 -3.90
CA TYR A 13 -0.66 11.55 -3.09
C TYR A 13 0.70 11.45 -3.79
N PHE A 14 0.69 10.96 -5.03
CA PHE A 14 1.91 10.73 -5.79
C PHE A 14 2.62 12.04 -6.10
N ASP A 15 1.88 13.09 -6.49
CA ASP A 15 2.46 14.39 -6.78
C ASP A 15 3.13 15.02 -5.57
N LYS A 16 2.48 14.94 -4.40
CA LYS A 16 3.03 15.43 -3.15
C LYS A 16 4.35 14.74 -2.81
N PHE A 17 4.38 13.41 -2.84
CA PHE A 17 5.56 12.66 -2.40
C PHE A 17 6.67 12.60 -3.46
N LYS A 18 6.35 12.67 -4.75
CA LYS A 18 7.34 12.85 -5.82
C LYS A 18 8.12 14.15 -5.68
N LYS A 19 7.44 15.25 -5.31
CA LYS A 19 8.09 16.54 -5.01
C LYS A 19 9.06 16.46 -3.82
N LEU A 20 8.91 15.46 -2.95
CA LEU A 20 9.77 15.17 -1.80
C LEU A 20 10.85 14.12 -2.12
N GLY A 21 11.06 13.80 -3.41
CA GLY A 21 12.07 12.84 -3.85
C GLY A 21 11.67 11.38 -3.74
N CYS A 22 10.40 11.07 -3.45
CA CYS A 22 9.91 9.68 -3.45
C CYS A 22 9.72 9.22 -4.90
N SER A 23 10.22 8.03 -5.22
CA SER A 23 9.91 7.37 -6.49
C SER A 23 8.74 6.41 -6.31
N PHE A 24 8.00 6.14 -7.38
CA PHE A 24 6.95 5.12 -7.39
C PHE A 24 7.05 4.35 -8.71
N LYS A 25 7.52 3.10 -8.65
CA LYS A 25 7.63 2.25 -9.84
C LYS A 25 6.26 2.08 -10.50
N ASP A 26 6.24 2.27 -11.82
CA ASP A 26 5.08 2.10 -12.68
C ASP A 26 3.88 2.99 -12.30
N SER A 27 4.07 4.32 -12.27
CA SER A 27 2.96 5.29 -12.24
C SER A 27 2.20 5.31 -13.58
N LYS A 28 1.80 4.14 -14.09
CA LYS A 28 0.90 3.97 -15.23
C LYS A 28 -0.52 4.38 -14.78
N GLY A 29 -0.75 5.70 -14.70
CA GLY A 29 -2.06 6.34 -14.65
C GLY A 29 -2.99 6.04 -13.47
N GLU A 30 -4.06 6.82 -13.40
CA GLU A 30 -5.13 6.93 -12.39
C GLU A 30 -5.88 5.64 -11.96
N ASN A 31 -5.41 4.44 -12.32
CA ASN A 31 -6.22 3.23 -12.25
C ASN A 31 -5.52 2.00 -11.65
N ARG A 32 -4.29 2.13 -11.13
CA ARG A 32 -3.63 1.00 -10.47
C ARG A 32 -4.30 0.71 -9.12
N PRO A 33 -4.90 -0.48 -8.91
CA PRO A 33 -5.48 -0.82 -7.63
C PRO A 33 -4.38 -1.09 -6.58
N VAL A 34 -4.63 -0.63 -5.37
CA VAL A 34 -3.86 -0.97 -4.17
C VAL A 34 -4.70 -1.85 -3.24
N PHE A 35 -4.06 -2.84 -2.66
CA PHE A 35 -4.63 -3.73 -1.66
C PHE A 35 -4.39 -3.18 -0.26
N CYS A 36 -5.45 -2.84 0.48
CA CYS A 36 -5.35 -2.46 1.88
C CYS A 36 -4.94 -3.69 2.71
N CYS A 37 -3.66 -3.79 3.02
CA CYS A 37 -3.08 -4.97 3.64
C CYS A 37 -3.48 -5.08 5.11
N LEU A 38 -3.19 -4.02 5.87
CA LEU A 38 -3.43 -3.90 7.31
C LEU A 38 -3.67 -2.45 7.69
N LYS A 39 -4.51 -2.24 8.71
CA LYS A 39 -4.54 -0.97 9.45
C LYS A 39 -3.32 -0.88 10.36
N ASP A 40 -2.75 0.32 10.53
CA ASP A 40 -1.68 0.51 11.51
C ASP A 40 -2.24 0.35 12.93
N LEU A 41 -1.51 -0.35 13.79
CA LEU A 41 -1.96 -0.64 15.17
C LEU A 41 -1.77 0.54 16.12
N LYS A 42 -0.89 1.49 15.79
CA LYS A 42 -0.52 2.61 16.66
C LYS A 42 -1.21 3.92 16.27
N PHE A 43 -1.46 4.12 14.98
CA PHE A 43 -2.01 5.36 14.46
C PHE A 43 -3.35 5.10 13.77
N ASP A 44 -4.44 5.49 14.43
CA ASP A 44 -5.77 5.39 13.83
C ASP A 44 -5.86 6.26 12.56
N GLY A 45 -6.58 5.76 11.56
CA GLY A 45 -6.65 6.38 10.23
C GLY A 45 -5.43 6.14 9.32
N LEU A 46 -4.36 5.52 9.81
CA LEU A 46 -3.22 5.10 8.99
C LEU A 46 -3.37 3.64 8.54
N TYR A 47 -3.11 3.38 7.27
CA TYR A 47 -3.20 2.06 6.65
C TYR A 47 -1.95 1.75 5.82
N TRP A 48 -1.75 0.47 5.54
CA TRP A 48 -0.67 -0.03 4.70
C TRP A 48 -1.24 -0.63 3.42
N ALA A 49 -0.91 -0.04 2.28
CA ALA A 49 -1.45 -0.43 0.98
C ALA A 49 -0.37 -1.02 0.07
N ILE A 50 -0.64 -2.20 -0.50
CA ILE A 50 0.28 -2.90 -1.41
C ILE A 50 -0.20 -2.71 -2.83
N PRO A 51 0.58 -2.09 -3.72
CA PRO A 51 0.20 -1.93 -5.10
C PRO A 51 0.09 -3.25 -5.86
N LEU A 52 -0.97 -3.38 -6.66
CA LEU A 52 -1.25 -4.57 -7.47
C LEU A 52 -0.90 -4.35 -8.93
N SER A 53 -0.49 -5.41 -9.60
CA SER A 53 -0.17 -5.39 -11.01
C SER A 53 -0.82 -6.58 -11.70
N GLU A 54 -1.57 -6.30 -12.76
CA GLU A 54 -2.09 -7.35 -13.63
C GLU A 54 -0.96 -8.11 -14.33
N ILE A 55 -1.19 -9.39 -14.58
CA ILE A 55 -0.34 -10.26 -15.40
C ILE A 55 -0.87 -10.16 -16.83
N THR A 56 -0.11 -9.48 -17.69
CA THR A 56 -0.42 -9.27 -19.12
C THR A 56 0.59 -10.02 -19.99
N GLU A 57 0.26 -10.25 -21.27
CA GLU A 57 1.18 -10.84 -22.26
C GLU A 57 2.49 -10.04 -22.35
N GLU A 58 2.41 -8.70 -22.44
CA GLU A 58 3.57 -7.80 -22.40
C GLU A 58 4.54 -8.11 -21.23
N LYS A 59 4.01 -8.39 -20.03
CA LYS A 59 4.83 -8.70 -18.85
C LYS A 59 5.44 -10.09 -18.86
N ILE A 60 4.80 -11.01 -19.57
CA ILE A 60 5.34 -12.35 -19.78
C ILE A 60 6.50 -12.23 -20.77
N GLU A 61 6.27 -11.58 -21.91
CA GLU A 61 7.26 -11.41 -22.98
C GLU A 61 8.48 -10.59 -22.53
N ASN A 62 8.29 -9.53 -21.74
CA ASN A 62 9.39 -8.70 -21.25
C ASN A 62 10.13 -9.28 -20.04
N GLY A 63 9.81 -10.51 -19.61
CA GLY A 63 10.49 -11.20 -18.50
C GLY A 63 10.11 -10.69 -17.09
N THR A 64 9.13 -9.80 -16.95
CA THR A 64 8.66 -9.33 -15.63
C THR A 64 8.14 -10.49 -14.78
N ILE A 65 7.38 -11.41 -15.37
CA ILE A 65 6.83 -12.57 -14.65
C ILE A 65 7.95 -13.50 -14.18
N ASP A 66 8.97 -13.74 -15.00
CA ASP A 66 10.10 -14.59 -14.64
C ASP A 66 10.93 -13.99 -13.52
N ARG A 67 11.15 -12.66 -13.55
CA ARG A 67 11.79 -11.94 -12.45
C ARG A 67 11.00 -12.07 -11.15
N VAL A 68 9.67 -11.93 -11.20
CA VAL A 68 8.80 -12.10 -10.02
C VAL A 68 8.90 -13.51 -9.46
N LYS A 69 8.79 -14.53 -10.33
CA LYS A 69 8.93 -15.95 -9.93
C LYS A 69 10.31 -16.23 -9.34
N LYS A 70 11.39 -15.68 -9.91
CA LYS A 70 12.75 -15.79 -9.37
C LYS A 70 12.83 -15.30 -7.91
N TYR A 71 12.32 -14.10 -7.61
CA TYR A 71 12.28 -13.59 -6.24
C TYR A 71 11.41 -14.46 -5.32
N MET A 72 10.26 -14.95 -5.80
CA MET A 72 9.40 -15.83 -5.01
C MET A 72 10.07 -17.16 -4.64
N ASN A 73 11.05 -17.61 -5.43
CA ASN A 73 11.82 -18.83 -5.19
C ASN A 73 13.10 -18.60 -4.35
N TYR A 74 13.39 -17.37 -3.93
CA TYR A 74 14.48 -17.14 -2.98
C TYR A 74 14.21 -17.85 -1.66
N LYS A 75 15.28 -18.21 -0.92
CA LYS A 75 15.14 -18.77 0.42
C LYS A 75 14.31 -17.83 1.27
N GLU A 76 13.42 -18.40 2.10
CA GLU A 76 12.49 -17.58 2.88
C GLU A 76 13.26 -16.52 3.65
N ASN A 77 14.39 -16.79 4.30
CA ASN A 77 15.17 -15.81 5.06
C ASN A 77 15.79 -14.63 4.24
N SER A 78 15.80 -14.68 2.92
CA SER A 78 16.22 -13.55 2.08
C SER A 78 15.17 -12.45 2.04
N LEU A 79 15.58 -11.18 2.10
CA LEU A 79 14.65 -10.07 1.93
C LEU A 79 13.98 -10.10 0.56
N GLY A 80 14.69 -10.51 -0.50
CA GLY A 80 14.15 -10.59 -1.85
C GLY A 80 12.96 -11.54 -1.98
N TRP A 81 12.88 -12.58 -1.13
CA TRP A 81 11.71 -13.46 -1.08
C TRP A 81 10.43 -12.70 -0.71
N ALA A 82 10.54 -11.60 0.04
CA ALA A 82 9.41 -10.78 0.47
C ALA A 82 8.96 -9.75 -0.57
N TYR A 83 9.68 -9.53 -1.68
CA TYR A 83 9.40 -8.43 -2.61
C TYR A 83 8.07 -8.60 -3.37
N TYR A 84 7.75 -9.84 -3.74
CA TYR A 84 6.57 -10.11 -4.56
C TYR A 84 5.80 -11.34 -4.06
N HIS A 85 4.52 -11.37 -4.42
CA HIS A 85 3.71 -12.59 -4.38
C HIS A 85 2.69 -12.57 -5.51
N ILE A 86 2.40 -13.72 -6.12
CA ILE A 86 1.30 -13.86 -7.08
C ILE A 86 0.16 -14.56 -6.37
N ALA A 87 -1.01 -13.92 -6.34
CA ALA A 87 -2.22 -14.49 -5.78
C ALA A 87 -3.45 -13.98 -6.53
N LYS A 88 -4.58 -14.69 -6.39
CA LYS A 88 -5.82 -14.32 -7.05
C LYS A 88 -6.49 -13.15 -6.32
N THR A 89 -6.92 -12.14 -7.08
CA THR A 89 -7.90 -11.12 -6.69
C THR A 89 -9.27 -11.56 -7.25
N ASN A 90 -9.82 -10.87 -8.25
CA ASN A 90 -10.77 -11.43 -9.20
C ASN A 90 -10.08 -12.24 -10.31
N LYS A 91 -8.82 -11.88 -10.63
CA LYS A 91 -7.91 -12.58 -11.54
C LYS A 91 -6.52 -12.72 -10.90
N PRO A 92 -5.62 -13.57 -11.40
CA PRO A 92 -4.23 -13.61 -10.91
C PRO A 92 -3.57 -12.24 -11.01
N ALA A 93 -2.96 -11.79 -9.92
CA ALA A 93 -2.27 -10.50 -9.84
C ALA A 93 -0.96 -10.62 -9.06
N ILE A 94 -0.04 -9.72 -9.37
CA ILE A 94 1.23 -9.55 -8.67
C ILE A 94 1.01 -8.51 -7.56
N TYR A 95 1.29 -8.90 -6.33
CA TYR A 95 1.40 -8.02 -5.18
C TYR A 95 2.84 -7.53 -5.11
N ASN A 96 3.06 -6.23 -5.35
CA ASN A 96 4.39 -5.62 -5.25
C ASN A 96 4.62 -5.14 -3.80
N ILE A 97 5.00 -6.08 -2.94
CA ILE A 97 5.07 -5.90 -1.49
C ILE A 97 6.23 -4.98 -1.09
N SER A 98 7.35 -5.00 -1.82
CA SER A 98 8.46 -4.05 -1.62
C SER A 98 8.12 -2.60 -1.98
N SER A 99 7.01 -2.37 -2.68
CA SER A 99 6.50 -1.03 -3.00
C SER A 99 5.29 -0.67 -2.14
N VAL A 100 5.21 -1.20 -0.91
CA VAL A 100 4.13 -0.87 0.02
C VAL A 100 4.13 0.61 0.38
N LEU A 101 2.94 1.17 0.53
CA LEU A 101 2.68 2.59 0.79
C LEU A 101 1.95 2.74 2.13
N PRO A 102 2.43 3.58 3.06
CA PRO A 102 1.57 4.09 4.12
C PRO A 102 0.57 5.07 3.52
N ILE A 103 -0.70 5.02 3.93
CA ILE A 103 -1.76 5.82 3.33
C ILE A 103 -2.87 6.13 4.35
N THR A 104 -3.61 7.20 4.11
CA THR A 104 -4.81 7.58 4.89
C THR A 104 -6.02 7.68 3.95
N ASP A 105 -7.23 7.71 4.52
CA ASP A 105 -8.47 7.85 3.74
C ASP A 105 -8.51 9.15 2.90
N HIS A 106 -7.77 10.19 3.30
CA HIS A 106 -7.66 11.45 2.56
C HIS A 106 -7.09 11.29 1.14
N TYR A 107 -6.21 10.31 0.94
CA TYR A 107 -5.54 10.07 -0.35
C TYR A 107 -6.18 8.93 -1.16
N ILE A 108 -7.39 8.52 -0.78
CA ILE A 108 -8.17 7.52 -1.52
C ILE A 108 -9.11 8.24 -2.47
N GLU A 109 -8.85 8.09 -3.77
CA GLU A 109 -9.72 8.60 -4.83
C GLU A 109 -11.07 7.89 -4.80
N ARG A 110 -11.03 6.55 -4.82
CA ARG A 110 -12.24 5.72 -4.78
C ARG A 110 -11.96 4.28 -4.38
N LYS A 111 -13.02 3.60 -3.96
CA LYS A 111 -13.06 2.13 -3.84
C LYS A 111 -12.94 1.50 -5.23
N TRP A 112 -12.23 0.39 -5.35
CA TRP A 112 -12.24 -0.39 -6.58
C TRP A 112 -13.50 -1.25 -6.63
N ILE A 113 -14.28 -1.08 -7.69
CA ILE A 113 -15.63 -1.65 -7.82
C ILE A 113 -15.62 -2.83 -8.77
N LEU A 114 -16.19 -3.95 -8.34
CA LEU A 114 -16.52 -5.11 -9.18
C LEU A 114 -17.99 -5.45 -8.97
N ASN A 115 -18.75 -5.60 -10.06
CA ASN A 115 -20.18 -5.89 -10.01
C ASN A 115 -20.95 -4.93 -9.07
N GLN A 116 -20.67 -3.62 -9.20
CA GLN A 116 -21.28 -2.52 -8.41
C GLN A 116 -21.00 -2.57 -6.90
N LYS A 117 -20.09 -3.44 -6.44
CA LYS A 117 -19.69 -3.54 -5.03
C LYS A 117 -18.21 -3.26 -4.85
N HIS A 118 -17.86 -2.68 -3.71
CA HIS A 118 -16.45 -2.56 -3.31
C HIS A 118 -15.85 -3.95 -3.20
N PHE A 119 -14.78 -4.19 -3.96
CA PHE A 119 -14.14 -5.49 -3.97
C PHE A 119 -13.24 -5.65 -2.76
N VAL A 120 -13.57 -6.66 -1.95
CA VAL A 120 -12.79 -7.07 -0.78
C VAL A 120 -12.32 -8.48 -1.01
N ILE A 121 -11.01 -8.68 -0.96
CA ILE A 121 -10.42 -10.00 -1.18
C ILE A 121 -10.72 -10.90 0.01
N PRO A 122 -11.26 -12.11 -0.21
CA PRO A 122 -11.46 -13.07 0.87
C PRO A 122 -10.13 -13.40 1.57
N TYR A 123 -10.19 -13.56 2.89
CA TYR A 123 -9.02 -13.94 3.64
C TYR A 123 -8.64 -15.40 3.35
N THR A 124 -7.43 -15.62 2.84
CA THR A 124 -6.94 -16.95 2.41
C THR A 124 -5.52 -17.22 2.94
N SER A 125 -5.01 -18.43 2.72
CA SER A 125 -3.60 -18.76 2.98
C SER A 125 -2.64 -17.85 2.19
N ALA A 126 -3.00 -17.41 0.99
CA ALA A 126 -2.21 -16.46 0.22
C ALA A 126 -2.12 -15.09 0.93
N ILE A 127 -3.23 -14.60 1.50
CA ILE A 127 -3.23 -13.35 2.29
C ILE A 127 -2.35 -13.47 3.54
N LYS A 128 -2.34 -14.64 4.20
CA LYS A 128 -1.40 -14.92 5.31
C LYS A 128 0.06 -14.78 4.85
N ILE A 129 0.40 -15.33 3.69
CA ILE A 129 1.75 -15.24 3.12
C ILE A 129 2.10 -13.79 2.76
N ILE A 130 1.18 -13.06 2.12
CA ILE A 130 1.37 -11.64 1.77
C ILE A 130 1.65 -10.81 3.03
N ARG A 131 0.84 -10.97 4.10
CA ARG A 131 1.05 -10.27 5.38
C ARG A 131 2.37 -10.66 6.03
N ARG A 132 2.81 -11.92 5.93
CA ARG A 132 4.13 -12.38 6.42
C ARG A 132 5.27 -11.71 5.66
N LYS A 133 5.19 -11.64 4.34
CA LYS A 133 6.16 -10.93 3.49
C LYS A 133 6.19 -9.43 3.79
N PHE A 134 5.01 -8.80 3.89
CA PHE A 134 4.86 -7.39 4.24
C PHE A 134 5.53 -7.02 5.57
N LYS A 135 5.30 -7.82 6.63
CA LYS A 135 5.94 -7.58 7.94
C LYS A 135 7.47 -7.57 7.86
N ARG A 136 8.05 -8.31 6.91
CA ARG A 136 9.51 -8.33 6.70
C ARG A 136 10.02 -7.08 6.00
N ILE A 137 9.26 -6.57 5.02
CA ILE A 137 9.54 -5.27 4.41
C ILE A 137 9.52 -4.18 5.48
N LEU A 138 8.51 -4.16 6.35
CA LEU A 138 8.45 -3.22 7.47
C LEU A 138 9.59 -3.41 8.48
N SER A 139 9.95 -4.65 8.80
CA SER A 139 11.08 -4.92 9.70
C SER A 139 12.39 -4.36 9.14
N GLU A 140 12.60 -4.49 7.83
CA GLU A 140 13.79 -3.96 7.17
C GLU A 140 13.78 -2.43 7.13
N GLU A 141 12.64 -1.83 6.77
CA GLU A 141 12.45 -0.37 6.74
C GLU A 141 12.61 0.26 8.12
N ASN A 142 12.13 -0.40 9.18
CA ASN A 142 12.33 0.08 10.56
C ASN A 142 13.82 0.04 10.97
N ARG A 143 14.60 -0.91 10.44
CA ARG A 143 16.04 -1.00 10.71
C ARG A 143 16.83 0.01 9.87
N PHE A 144 16.38 0.27 8.66
CA PHE A 144 17.02 1.17 7.70
C PHE A 144 15.96 2.11 7.10
N PRO A 145 15.67 3.24 7.77
CA PRO A 145 14.68 4.20 7.29
C PRO A 145 14.94 4.66 5.85
N ASN A 146 13.88 4.70 5.04
CA ASN A 146 13.89 5.08 3.63
C ASN A 146 14.80 4.20 2.74
N LYS A 147 15.00 2.93 3.12
CA LYS A 147 15.77 1.97 2.32
C LYS A 147 15.12 1.70 0.96
N PHE A 148 13.78 1.71 0.91
CA PHE A 148 13.04 1.55 -0.33
C PHE A 148 12.86 2.91 -1.02
N GLU A 149 12.93 2.93 -2.36
CA GLU A 149 12.88 4.14 -3.21
C GLU A 149 11.64 5.04 -3.01
N GLN A 150 10.57 4.50 -2.41
CA GLN A 150 9.36 5.25 -2.10
C GLN A 150 9.50 6.07 -0.80
N HIS A 151 10.61 5.93 -0.06
CA HIS A 151 10.85 6.56 1.23
C HIS A 151 9.71 6.31 2.23
N ILE A 152 9.43 5.03 2.50
CA ILE A 152 8.28 4.58 3.30
C ILE A 152 8.23 5.28 4.67
N THR A 153 9.35 5.40 5.36
CA THR A 153 9.42 6.06 6.68
C THR A 153 9.11 7.55 6.60
N LEU A 154 9.63 8.25 5.59
CA LEU A 154 9.33 9.67 5.35
C LEU A 154 7.83 9.89 5.16
N ILE A 155 7.22 9.15 4.23
CA ILE A 155 5.79 9.24 3.94
C ILE A 155 4.99 8.97 5.22
N LYS A 156 5.30 7.88 5.93
CA LYS A 156 4.61 7.52 7.17
C LYS A 156 4.61 8.66 8.19
N ASN A 157 5.77 9.29 8.41
CA ASN A 157 5.90 10.37 9.40
C ASN A 157 5.08 11.61 9.02
N ILE A 158 5.07 11.96 7.74
CA ILE A 158 4.26 13.07 7.21
C ILE A 158 2.77 12.79 7.44
N LEU A 159 2.30 11.59 7.08
CA LEU A 159 0.90 11.21 7.26
C LEU A 159 0.47 11.16 8.73
N ILE A 160 1.37 10.74 9.63
CA ILE A 160 1.11 10.78 11.08
C ILE A 160 0.93 12.22 11.56
N ASN A 161 1.73 13.16 11.07
CA ASN A 161 1.60 14.57 11.44
C ASN A 161 0.29 15.16 10.90
N GLU A 162 -0.09 14.86 9.66
CA GLU A 162 -1.38 15.27 9.09
C GLU A 162 -2.56 14.75 9.94
N LEU A 163 -2.52 13.49 10.35
CA LEU A 163 -3.55 12.90 11.22
C LEU A 163 -3.61 13.60 12.60
N ARG A 164 -2.47 13.98 13.16
CA ARG A 164 -2.41 14.71 14.43
C ARG A 164 -3.02 16.11 14.31
N GLU A 165 -2.68 16.84 13.25
CA GLU A 165 -3.21 18.17 12.97
C GLU A 165 -4.74 18.12 12.82
N ILE A 166 -5.27 17.17 12.05
CA ILE A 166 -6.72 16.96 11.89
C ILE A 166 -7.41 16.71 13.24
N ASN A 167 -6.82 15.86 14.09
CA ASN A 167 -7.37 15.54 15.40
C ASN A 167 -7.37 16.74 16.37
N ILE A 168 -6.37 17.62 16.27
CA ILE A 168 -6.32 18.86 17.07
C ILE A 168 -7.45 19.79 16.62
N THR A 169 -7.56 20.06 15.31
CA THR A 169 -8.59 20.95 14.77
C THR A 169 -10.00 20.49 15.11
N GLN A 170 -10.27 19.17 15.08
CA GLN A 170 -11.59 18.64 15.45
C GLN A 170 -11.92 18.84 16.93
N LYS A 171 -10.94 18.74 17.82
CA LYS A 171 -11.13 19.02 19.26
C LYS A 171 -11.41 20.50 19.51
N ASP A 172 -10.72 21.40 18.83
CA ASP A 172 -10.93 22.84 18.99
C ASP A 172 -12.35 23.26 18.53
N ILE A 173 -12.82 22.69 17.40
CA ILE A 173 -14.19 22.92 16.89
C ILE A 173 -15.24 22.38 17.87
N ALA A 174 -15.02 21.17 18.42
CA ALA A 174 -15.93 20.57 19.39
C ALA A 174 -16.04 21.42 20.66
N THR A 175 -14.89 21.85 21.20
CA THR A 175 -14.83 22.71 22.39
C THR A 175 -15.54 24.06 22.17
N THR A 176 -15.39 24.66 20.97
CA THR A 176 -16.06 25.93 20.65
C THR A 176 -17.58 25.79 20.54
N LYS A 177 -18.11 24.63 20.12
CA LYS A 177 -19.55 24.37 20.03
C LYS A 177 -20.22 24.09 21.38
N GLU A 178 -19.47 23.69 22.39
CA GLU A 178 -20.01 23.44 23.74
C GLU A 178 -20.10 24.71 24.60
N VAL A 179 -19.45 25.80 24.16
CA VAL A 179 -19.40 27.09 24.87
C VAL A 179 -20.41 28.11 24.31
N LEU A 180 -21.10 27.78 23.21
CA LEU A 180 -22.17 28.57 22.58
C LEU A 180 -23.54 27.96 22.88
#